data_AF-A0A7Y3JI99-F1
#
_entry.id   AF-A0A7Y3JI99-F1
#
_cell.length_a   1.000
_cell.length_b   1.000
_cell.length_c   1.000
_cell.angle_alpha   90.00
_cell.angle_beta   90.00
_cell.angle_gamma   90.00
#
_symmetry.space_group_name_H-M   'P 1'
#
loop_
_entity.id
_entity.type
_entity.pdbx_description
1 polymer ?
#
loop_
_entity_poly.entity_id
_entity_poly.type
_entity_poly.pdbx_seq_one_letter_code
_entity_poly.pdbx_strand_id
1 'polypeptide(L)'
;MKNLNEILLAIVVLITLFLKVDPFHWLMPTAAQMFLLCLFSAAVALYAGVIFREKPHDERESHHLAAASRAGYLAGVGALSILLVVQDLLHELDPWLVGVLALMILVKLAVLKLLQIQH
;
A
#
# COMPACT_ATOMS: atom_id res chain seq x y z
N MET A 1 -9.41 12.65 -18.76
CA MET A 1 -8.39 13.56 -18.19
C MET A 1 -8.20 13.42 -16.68
N LYS A 2 -9.15 12.87 -15.89
CA LYS A 2 -8.97 12.62 -14.44
C LYS A 2 -7.84 11.61 -14.11
N ASN A 3 -7.69 10.59 -14.93
CA ASN A 3 -6.76 9.47 -14.71
C ASN A 3 -5.28 9.89 -14.84
N LEU A 4 -4.99 11.02 -15.50
CA LEU A 4 -3.60 11.49 -15.64
C LEU A 4 -3.04 11.97 -14.29
N ASN A 5 -3.88 12.63 -13.48
CA ASN A 5 -3.48 13.13 -12.16
C ASN A 5 -3.30 11.99 -11.16
N GLU A 6 -4.05 10.90 -11.31
CA GLU A 6 -3.93 9.65 -10.54
C GLU A 6 -2.60 8.96 -10.81
N ILE A 7 -2.30 8.74 -12.09
CA ILE A 7 -1.05 8.10 -12.51
C ILE A 7 0.13 8.97 -12.04
N LEU A 8 0.02 10.29 -12.18
CA LEU A 8 1.06 11.22 -11.73
C LEU A 8 1.25 11.19 -10.21
N LEU A 9 0.16 11.13 -9.42
CA LEU A 9 0.24 10.98 -7.96
C LEU A 9 0.90 9.65 -7.57
N ALA A 10 0.50 8.53 -8.20
CA ALA A 10 1.07 7.22 -7.94
C ALA A 10 2.57 7.17 -8.27
N ILE A 11 2.99 7.78 -9.39
CA ILE A 11 4.39 7.91 -9.78
C ILE A 11 5.17 8.73 -8.74
N VAL A 12 4.63 9.86 -8.28
CA VAL A 12 5.28 10.69 -7.25
C VAL A 12 5.46 9.93 -5.94
N VAL A 13 4.47 9.12 -5.53
CA VAL A 13 4.58 8.25 -4.35
C VAL A 13 5.69 7.21 -4.54
N LEU A 14 5.71 6.52 -5.68
CA LEU A 14 6.74 5.52 -5.98
C LEU A 14 8.15 6.13 -5.99
N ILE A 15 8.32 7.31 -6.60
CA ILE A 15 9.59 8.03 -6.59
C ILE A 15 9.99 8.41 -5.16
N THR A 16 9.05 8.88 -4.34
CA THR A 16 9.31 9.25 -2.94
C THR A 16 9.72 8.03 -2.11
N LEU A 17 9.10 6.87 -2.31
CA LEU A 17 9.49 5.62 -1.66
C LEU A 17 10.85 5.14 -2.16
N PHE A 18 11.13 5.24 -3.47
CA PHE A 18 12.43 4.86 -4.04
C PHE A 18 13.57 5.73 -3.51
N LEU A 19 13.37 7.04 -3.41
CA LEU A 19 14.33 7.99 -2.82
C LEU A 19 14.65 7.65 -1.35
N LYS A 20 13.70 7.07 -0.61
CA LYS A 20 13.92 6.65 0.79
C LYS A 20 14.78 5.42 0.96
N VAL A 21 14.73 4.50 -0.01
CA VAL A 21 15.60 3.30 0.01
C VAL A 21 17.07 3.70 -0.14
N ASP A 22 17.33 4.96 -0.56
CA ASP A 22 18.65 5.54 -0.74
C ASP A 22 19.60 4.61 -1.53
N PRO A 23 19.20 4.14 -2.73
CA PRO A 23 19.98 3.15 -3.48
C PRO A 23 21.33 3.68 -3.98
N PHE A 24 21.56 4.99 -3.94
CA PHE A 24 22.76 5.65 -4.43
C PHE A 24 23.58 6.37 -3.35
N HIS A 25 23.14 6.37 -2.08
CA HIS A 25 23.79 7.07 -0.96
C HIS A 25 24.08 8.57 -1.18
N TRP A 26 23.36 9.22 -2.11
CA TRP A 26 23.61 10.61 -2.49
C TRP A 26 23.03 11.63 -1.51
N LEU A 27 22.02 11.23 -0.75
CA LEU A 27 21.30 12.09 0.18
C LEU A 27 21.34 11.41 1.54
N MET A 28 22.45 11.52 2.29
CA MET A 28 22.47 11.12 3.70
C MET A 28 21.54 12.04 4.50
N PRO A 29 20.31 11.63 4.85
CA PRO A 29 19.36 12.51 5.48
C PRO A 29 19.67 12.55 6.97
N THR A 30 19.57 13.73 7.57
CA THR A 30 19.62 13.85 9.04
C THR A 30 18.41 13.13 9.67
N ALA A 31 18.51 12.71 10.93
CA ALA A 31 17.45 11.96 11.61
C ALA A 31 16.06 12.66 11.56
N ALA A 32 16.05 14.00 11.58
CA ALA A 32 14.84 14.80 11.43
C ALA A 32 14.22 14.71 10.02
N GLN A 33 15.05 14.65 8.98
CA GLN A 33 14.60 14.48 7.59
C GLN A 33 14.03 13.09 7.36
N MET A 34 14.64 12.04 7.93
CA MET A 34 14.07 10.69 7.87
C MET A 34 12.69 10.61 8.52
N PHE A 35 12.52 11.23 9.69
CA PHE A 35 11.23 11.25 10.39
C PHE A 35 10.16 12.01 9.60
N LEU A 36 10.49 13.19 9.07
CA LEU A 36 9.58 13.97 8.22
C LEU A 36 9.21 13.23 6.93
N LEU A 37 10.16 12.58 6.27
CA LEU A 37 9.89 11.76 5.10
C LEU A 37 9.03 10.54 5.45
N CYS A 38 9.25 9.91 6.62
CA CYS A 38 8.38 8.86 7.16
C CYS A 38 6.93 9.33 7.27
N LEU A 39 6.73 10.40 8.01
CA LEU A 39 5.41 10.99 8.24
C LEU A 39 4.74 11.42 6.93
N PHE A 40 5.48 12.09 6.04
CA PHE A 40 4.95 12.53 4.75
C PHE A 40 4.54 11.34 3.88
N SER A 41 5.38 10.31 3.76
CA SER A 41 5.04 9.13 2.98
C SER A 41 3.82 8.39 3.53
N ALA A 42 3.69 8.30 4.86
CA ALA A 42 2.55 7.69 5.51
C ALA A 42 1.27 8.49 5.25
N ALA A 43 1.35 9.82 5.35
CA ALA A 43 0.22 10.71 5.05
C ALA A 43 -0.22 10.61 3.58
N VAL A 44 0.72 10.56 2.63
CA VAL A 44 0.40 10.43 1.21
C VAL A 44 -0.14 9.03 0.89
N ALA A 45 0.42 7.97 1.48
CA ALA A 45 -0.10 6.62 1.32
C ALA A 45 -1.53 6.49 1.87
N LEU A 46 -1.82 7.10 3.03
CA LEU A 46 -3.18 7.18 3.57
C LEU A 46 -4.12 7.97 2.66
N TYR A 47 -3.66 9.11 2.13
CA TYR A 47 -4.44 9.90 1.19
C TYR A 47 -4.78 9.11 -0.08
N ALA A 48 -3.78 8.49 -0.71
CA ALA A 48 -3.94 7.69 -1.91
C ALA A 48 -4.80 6.44 -1.67
N GLY A 49 -4.64 5.77 -0.52
CA GLY A 49 -5.38 4.54 -0.22
C GLY A 49 -6.82 4.75 0.26
N VAL A 50 -7.09 5.83 0.99
CA VAL A 50 -8.39 6.03 1.68
C VAL A 50 -9.23 7.12 1.04
N ILE A 51 -8.62 8.26 0.71
CA ILE A 51 -9.34 9.46 0.26
C ILE A 51 -9.52 9.43 -1.26
N PHE A 52 -8.55 8.85 -1.97
CA PHE A 52 -8.58 8.72 -3.42
C PHE A 52 -9.46 7.55 -3.86
N ARG A 53 -10.76 7.57 -3.51
CA ARG A 53 -11.72 6.57 -3.99
C ARG A 53 -12.28 6.99 -5.35
N GLU A 54 -12.01 6.19 -6.37
CA GLU A 54 -12.71 6.25 -7.65
C GLU A 54 -14.20 5.88 -7.43
N LYS A 55 -15.10 6.79 -7.80
CA LYS A 55 -16.55 6.53 -7.79
C LYS A 55 -16.94 5.96 -9.14
N PRO A 56 -17.47 4.72 -9.23
CA PRO A 56 -17.92 4.17 -10.49
C PRO A 56 -19.06 5.02 -11.06
N HIS A 57 -18.97 5.37 -12.33
CA HIS A 57 -20.04 6.04 -13.06
C HIS A 57 -21.00 5.04 -13.72
N ASP A 58 -20.53 3.82 -14.01
CA ASP A 58 -21.26 2.74 -14.67
C ASP A 58 -20.98 1.38 -13.99
N GLU A 59 -21.89 0.41 -14.17
CA GLU A 59 -21.76 -0.97 -13.67
C GLU A 59 -20.51 -1.65 -14.23
N ARG A 60 -20.17 -1.39 -15.50
CA ARG A 60 -18.93 -1.91 -16.12
C ARG A 60 -17.67 -1.44 -15.42
N GLU A 61 -17.63 -0.16 -15.07
CA GLU A 61 -16.51 0.46 -14.35
C GLU A 61 -16.42 -0.11 -12.92
N SER A 62 -17.55 -0.39 -12.27
CA SER A 62 -17.58 -1.04 -10.96
C SER A 62 -16.88 -2.41 -10.95
N HIS A 63 -17.05 -3.20 -12.02
CA HIS A 63 -16.37 -4.49 -12.17
C HIS A 63 -14.85 -4.34 -12.36
N HIS A 64 -14.42 -3.36 -13.15
CA HIS A 64 -13.00 -3.07 -13.33
C HIS A 64 -12.34 -2.58 -12.04
N LEU A 65 -13.00 -1.70 -11.29
CA LEU A 65 -12.52 -1.23 -9.98
C LEU A 65 -12.43 -2.37 -8.95
N ALA A 66 -13.42 -3.27 -8.94
CA ALA A 66 -13.38 -4.44 -8.06
C ALA A 66 -12.24 -5.40 -8.42
N ALA A 67 -11.98 -5.61 -9.72
CA ALA A 67 -10.86 -6.41 -10.18
C ALA A 67 -9.50 -5.78 -9.82
N ALA A 68 -9.35 -4.47 -10.03
CA ALA A 68 -8.15 -3.72 -9.66
C ALA A 68 -7.90 -3.78 -8.14
N SER A 69 -8.93 -3.61 -7.32
CA SER A 69 -8.85 -3.71 -5.86
C SER A 69 -8.38 -5.09 -5.40
N ARG A 70 -8.89 -6.16 -6.02
CA ARG A 70 -8.48 -7.55 -5.73
C ARG A 70 -7.04 -7.81 -6.14
N ALA A 71 -6.62 -7.32 -7.32
CA ALA A 71 -5.25 -7.43 -7.79
C ALA A 71 -4.28 -6.70 -6.85
N GLY A 72 -4.63 -5.48 -6.41
CA GLY A 72 -3.84 -4.74 -5.43
C GLY A 72 -3.68 -5.46 -4.09
N TYR A 73 -4.78 -6.05 -3.57
CA TYR A 73 -4.71 -6.86 -2.36
C TYR A 73 -3.80 -8.09 -2.53
N LEU A 74 -3.90 -8.80 -3.65
CA LEU A 74 -3.06 -9.97 -3.94
C LEU A 74 -1.58 -9.58 -4.07
N ALA A 75 -1.28 -8.48 -4.77
CA ALA A 75 0.07 -7.97 -4.90
C ALA A 75 0.66 -7.59 -3.53
N GLY A 76 -0.11 -6.90 -2.67
CA GLY A 76 0.33 -6.54 -1.32
C GLY A 76 0.59 -7.74 -0.41
N VAL A 77 -0.35 -8.69 -0.35
CA VAL A 77 -0.19 -9.94 0.42
C VAL A 77 0.98 -10.77 -0.12
N GLY A 78 1.10 -10.89 -1.44
CA GLY A 78 2.19 -11.62 -2.08
C GLY A 78 3.55 -11.01 -1.80
N ALA A 79 3.69 -9.69 -1.95
CA ALA A 79 4.93 -8.97 -1.68
C ALA A 79 5.35 -9.10 -0.21
N LEU A 80 4.42 -8.90 0.73
CA LEU A 80 4.69 -9.08 2.17
C LEU A 80 5.06 -10.52 2.51
N SER A 81 4.41 -11.50 1.89
CA SER A 81 4.72 -12.92 2.11
C SER A 81 6.11 -13.28 1.59
N ILE A 82 6.50 -12.81 0.40
CA ILE A 82 7.84 -13.01 -0.15
C ILE A 82 8.89 -12.35 0.76
N LEU A 83 8.64 -11.10 1.19
CA LEU A 83 9.56 -10.38 2.06
C LEU A 83 9.75 -11.09 3.41
N LEU A 84 8.67 -11.64 3.98
CA LEU A 84 8.70 -12.43 5.21
C LEU A 84 9.58 -13.67 5.03
N VAL A 85 9.40 -14.43 3.94
CA VAL A 85 10.25 -15.60 3.64
C VAL A 85 11.72 -15.20 3.50
N VAL A 86 12.01 -14.09 2.81
CA VAL A 86 13.39 -13.60 2.66
C VAL A 86 13.99 -13.19 4.01
N GLN A 87 13.26 -12.44 4.84
CA GLN A 87 13.73 -12.03 6.17
C GLN A 87 13.92 -13.22 7.12
N ASP A 88 13.04 -14.21 7.05
CA ASP A 88 13.13 -15.44 7.85
C ASP A 88 14.39 -16.23 7.49
N LEU A 89 14.69 -16.38 6.19
CA LEU A 89 15.94 -17.00 5.72
C LEU A 89 17.19 -16.23 6.16
N LEU A 90 17.09 -14.90 6.30
CA LEU A 90 18.16 -14.05 6.81
C LEU A 90 18.23 -14.01 8.34
N HIS A 91 17.31 -14.66 9.06
CA HIS A 91 17.17 -14.63 10.52
C HIS A 91 16.97 -13.22 11.11
N GLU A 92 16.45 -12.29 10.29
CA GLU A 92 16.14 -10.91 10.66
C GLU A 92 14.63 -10.65 10.54
N LEU A 93 13.83 -11.59 11.04
CA LEU A 93 12.37 -11.50 10.96
C LEU A 93 11.85 -10.33 11.78
N ASP A 94 11.27 -9.33 11.12
CA ASP A 94 10.60 -8.21 11.78
C ASP A 94 9.18 -8.61 12.22
N PRO A 95 8.86 -8.65 13.53
CA PRO A 95 7.52 -8.96 14.02
C PRO A 95 6.44 -8.01 13.49
N TRP A 96 6.78 -6.76 13.16
CA TRP A 96 5.84 -5.81 12.58
C TRP A 96 5.37 -6.25 11.21
N LEU A 97 6.24 -6.87 10.41
CA LEU A 97 5.89 -7.36 9.08
C LEU A 97 4.81 -8.45 9.15
N VAL A 98 4.97 -9.37 10.11
CA VAL A 98 3.97 -10.42 10.41
C VAL A 98 2.66 -9.79 10.87
N GLY A 99 2.74 -8.80 11.76
CA GLY A 99 1.57 -8.07 12.28
C GLY A 99 0.77 -7.36 11.18
N VAL A 100 1.46 -6.70 10.24
CA VAL A 100 0.81 -6.02 9.10
C VAL A 100 0.10 -7.02 8.19
N LEU A 101 0.75 -8.14 7.85
CA LEU A 101 0.14 -9.18 7.03
C LEU A 101 -1.10 -9.78 7.69
N ALA A 102 -1.01 -10.09 8.99
CA ALA A 102 -2.13 -10.61 9.78
C ALA A 102 -3.29 -9.60 9.83
N LEU A 103 -3.00 -8.31 10.07
CA LEU A 103 -4.00 -7.25 10.09
C LEU A 103 -4.73 -7.12 8.75
N MET A 104 -4.01 -7.14 7.62
CA MET A 104 -4.62 -7.07 6.29
C MET A 104 -5.61 -8.22 6.03
N ILE A 105 -5.27 -9.44 6.47
CA ILE A 105 -6.13 -10.62 6.34
C ILE A 105 -7.35 -10.49 7.26
N LEU A 106 -7.15 -10.12 8.53
CA LEU A 106 -8.24 -9.95 9.50
C LEU A 106 -9.24 -8.89 9.07
N VAL A 107 -8.78 -7.73 8.61
CA VAL A 107 -9.64 -6.65 8.12
C VAL A 107 -10.46 -7.13 6.91
N LYS A 108 -9.83 -7.81 5.94
CA LYS A 108 -10.54 -8.35 4.77
C LYS A 108 -11.65 -9.33 5.19
N LEU A 109 -11.36 -10.24 6.12
CA LEU A 109 -12.33 -11.21 6.63
C LEU A 109 -13.48 -10.52 7.41
N ALA A 110 -13.16 -9.54 8.25
CA ALA A 110 -14.15 -8.80 9.02
C ALA A 110 -15.11 -8.02 8.10
N VAL A 111 -14.57 -7.31 7.10
CA VAL A 111 -15.38 -6.57 6.11
C VAL A 111 -16.24 -7.51 5.27
N LEU A 112 -15.68 -8.65 4.83
CA LEU A 112 -16.45 -9.64 4.09
C LEU A 112 -17.63 -10.18 4.91
N LYS A 113 -17.39 -10.53 6.18
CA LYS A 113 -18.43 -11.01 7.08
C LYS A 113 -19.52 -9.96 7.30
N LEU A 114 -19.14 -8.69 7.48
CA LEU A 114 -20.08 -7.60 7.70
C LEU A 114 -20.98 -7.37 6.47
N LEU A 115 -20.40 -7.41 5.27
CA LEU A 115 -21.16 -7.32 4.01
C LEU A 115 -22.10 -8.51 3.79
N GLN A 116 -21.70 -9.72 4.17
CA GLN A 116 -22.54 -10.92 4.10
C GLN A 116 -23.73 -10.90 5.07
N ILE A 117 -23.64 -10.19 6.19
CA ILE A 117 -24.73 -10.06 7.17
C ILE A 117 -25.79 -9.03 6.71
N GLN A 118 -25.43 -8.11 5.81
CA GLN A 118 -26.33 -7.08 5.32
C GLN A 118 -27.22 -7.53 4.14
N HIS A 119 -27.01 -8.72 3.60
CA HIS A 119 -27.80 -9.35 2.55
C HIS A 119 -28.51 -10.59 3.09
#